data_AF-A0A971YZL8-F1
#
_entry.id   AF-A0A971YZL8-F1
#
_cell.length_a   1.000
_cell.length_b   1.000
_cell.length_c   1.000
_cell.angle_alpha   90.00
_cell.angle_beta   90.00
_cell.angle_gamma   90.00
#
_symmetry.space_group_name_H-M   'P 1'
#
loop_
_entity.id
_entity.type
_entity.pdbx_description
1 polymer ?
#
loop_
_entity_poly.entity_id
_entity_poly.type
_entity_poly.pdbx_seq_one_letter_code
_entity_poly.pdbx_strand_id
1 'polypeptide(L)'
;MIVLKSERELEIMRKAGAITAKILHEVAEAVRPGIRTLDLDILASELATKYGAKAAFKGYHGYPASICVSVDEEVVHGIPGERVLREGQLVSLDFGVLYNGYYGDSAITVPVGEVSDEAKRLIEVTRTALEKGIEQAVVGRRLSDISHAIQTYVEANGFAVVRDYVGHGIGRQMHEAPPVPNFGLPDRGPRLKEGMTLAIEPMVNVSTWEVEVLADGWTVVTKDRSLSAHFEHTVAILDGGPEILTLME
;
A
#
# COMPACT_ATOMS: atom_id res chain seq x y z
N MET A 1 6.93 -20.87 3.13
CA MET A 1 6.14 -21.34 4.30
C MET A 1 5.49 -20.11 4.92
N ILE A 2 4.18 -20.13 5.19
CA ILE A 2 3.46 -18.98 5.76
C ILE A 2 3.67 -18.98 7.28
N VAL A 3 4.09 -17.84 7.84
CA VAL A 3 4.37 -17.68 9.27
C VAL A 3 3.12 -17.18 9.98
N LEU A 4 2.68 -17.92 10.99
CA LEU A 4 1.60 -17.50 11.91
C LEU A 4 2.24 -16.83 13.12
N LYS A 5 1.84 -15.59 13.39
CA LYS A 5 2.37 -14.75 14.46
C LYS A 5 1.66 -15.09 15.76
N SER A 6 2.44 -15.18 16.83
CA SER A 6 1.89 -15.23 18.19
C SER A 6 1.36 -13.87 18.62
N GLU A 7 0.51 -13.83 19.64
CA GLU A 7 -0.05 -12.57 20.17
C GLU A 7 1.03 -11.55 20.52
N ARG A 8 2.13 -11.99 21.15
CA ARG A 8 3.27 -11.12 21.46
C ARG A 8 3.91 -10.50 20.21
N GLU A 9 3.94 -11.23 19.10
CA GLU A 9 4.49 -10.72 17.84
C GLU A 9 3.50 -9.73 17.20
N LEU A 10 2.20 -10.01 17.29
CA LEU A 10 1.14 -9.11 16.86
C LEU A 10 1.13 -7.79 17.66
N GLU A 11 1.36 -7.82 18.98
CA GLU A 11 1.51 -6.61 19.79
C GLU A 11 2.64 -5.68 19.30
N ILE A 12 3.76 -6.25 18.81
CA ILE A 12 4.85 -5.45 18.24
C ILE A 12 4.43 -4.90 16.88
N MET A 13 3.76 -5.72 16.06
CA MET A 13 3.25 -5.29 14.75
C MET A 13 2.17 -4.20 14.86
N ARG A 14 1.30 -4.23 15.88
CA ARG A 14 0.36 -3.15 16.19
C ARG A 14 1.08 -1.83 16.44
N LYS A 15 2.20 -1.86 17.19
CA LYS A 15 3.03 -0.65 17.42
C LYS A 15 3.72 -0.20 16.13
N ALA A 16 4.26 -1.13 15.34
CA ALA A 16 4.87 -0.81 14.06
C ALA A 16 3.85 -0.16 13.11
N GLY A 17 2.67 -0.77 12.97
CA GLY A 17 1.60 -0.26 12.14
C GLY A 17 1.03 1.08 12.61
N ALA A 18 0.86 1.29 13.91
CA ALA A 18 0.45 2.59 14.45
C ALA A 18 1.49 3.70 14.20
N ILE A 19 2.79 3.38 14.23
CA ILE A 19 3.85 4.32 13.85
C ILE A 19 3.77 4.61 12.34
N THR A 20 3.66 3.58 11.51
CA THR A 20 3.49 3.73 10.04
C THR A 20 2.31 4.64 9.72
N ALA A 21 1.13 4.36 10.29
CA ALA A 21 -0.09 5.12 10.05
C ALA A 21 0.07 6.61 10.42
N LYS A 22 0.67 6.90 11.58
CA LYS A 22 0.94 8.29 12.03
C LYS A 22 1.87 9.02 11.07
N ILE A 23 2.96 8.39 10.68
CA ILE A 23 3.93 9.00 9.77
C ILE A 23 3.30 9.24 8.40
N LEU A 24 2.63 8.22 7.84
CA LEU A 24 1.98 8.33 6.54
C LEU A 24 0.92 9.43 6.53
N HIS A 25 0.14 9.57 7.60
CA HIS A 25 -0.82 10.65 7.76
C HIS A 25 -0.15 12.03 7.82
N GLU A 26 0.87 12.22 8.65
CA GLU A 26 1.61 13.50 8.73
C GLU A 26 2.26 13.88 7.39
N VAL A 27 2.78 12.90 6.63
CA VAL A 27 3.34 13.13 5.29
C VAL A 27 2.24 13.50 4.29
N ALA A 28 1.06 12.88 4.38
CA ALA A 28 -0.07 13.18 3.52
C ALA A 28 -0.63 14.59 3.76
N GLU A 29 -0.70 15.06 5.01
CA GLU A 29 -1.08 16.44 5.34
C GLU A 29 -0.08 17.47 4.77
N ALA A 30 1.18 17.07 4.54
CA ALA A 30 2.17 17.94 3.93
C ALA A 30 1.98 18.10 2.41
N VAL A 31 1.22 17.21 1.75
CA VAL A 31 0.99 17.25 0.29
C VAL A 31 0.21 18.52 -0.09
N ARG A 32 0.84 19.34 -0.93
CA ARG A 32 0.26 20.57 -1.47
C ARG A 32 0.99 21.01 -2.73
N PRO A 33 0.37 21.82 -3.61
CA PRO A 33 1.07 22.40 -4.74
C PRO A 33 2.36 23.12 -4.30
N GLY A 34 3.45 22.90 -5.03
CA GLY A 34 4.74 23.53 -4.77
C GLY A 34 5.68 22.77 -3.83
N ILE A 35 5.24 21.70 -3.15
CA ILE A 35 6.15 20.86 -2.36
C ILE A 35 6.96 19.93 -3.26
N ARG A 36 8.23 19.66 -2.93
CA ARG A 36 9.00 18.64 -3.65
C ARG A 36 8.74 17.27 -3.05
N THR A 37 8.76 16.25 -3.90
CA THR A 37 8.70 14.85 -3.45
C THR A 37 9.86 14.49 -2.51
N LEU A 38 11.04 15.10 -2.67
CA LEU A 38 12.17 14.99 -1.73
C LEU A 38 11.83 15.54 -0.32
N ASP A 39 11.05 16.62 -0.22
CA ASP A 39 10.70 17.19 1.09
C ASP A 39 9.77 16.23 1.87
N LEU A 40 8.94 15.45 1.16
CA LEU A 40 8.12 14.39 1.75
C LEU A 40 8.98 13.21 2.24
N ASP A 41 10.03 12.83 1.50
CA ASP A 41 10.99 11.78 1.92
C ASP A 41 11.76 12.19 3.18
N ILE A 42 12.25 13.43 3.22
CA ILE A 42 12.95 13.97 4.39
C ILE A 42 12.03 13.92 5.61
N LEU A 43 10.78 14.40 5.48
CA LEU A 43 9.79 14.37 6.54
C LEU A 43 9.55 12.94 7.05
N ALA A 44 9.29 11.99 6.15
CA ALA A 44 9.06 10.59 6.51
C ALA A 44 10.26 9.98 7.28
N SER A 45 11.49 10.25 6.82
CA SER A 45 12.72 9.77 7.46
C SER A 45 12.94 10.38 8.85
N GLU A 46 12.68 11.67 9.02
CA GLU A 46 12.82 12.36 10.29
C GLU A 46 11.79 11.85 11.32
N LEU A 47 10.54 11.68 10.88
CA LEU A 47 9.49 11.13 11.74
C LEU A 47 9.77 9.68 12.14
N ALA A 48 10.23 8.82 11.22
CA ALA A 48 10.63 7.45 11.55
C ALA A 48 11.65 7.41 12.69
N THR A 49 12.67 8.26 12.59
CA THR A 49 13.72 8.40 13.62
C THR A 49 13.14 8.89 14.94
N LYS A 50 12.25 9.90 14.91
CA LYS A 50 11.56 10.45 16.09
C LYS A 50 10.71 9.41 16.82
N TYR A 51 10.05 8.51 16.09
CA TYR A 51 9.27 7.42 16.67
C TYR A 51 10.11 6.19 17.06
N GLY A 52 11.44 6.27 16.92
CA GLY A 52 12.36 5.18 17.29
C GLY A 52 12.28 3.97 16.35
N ALA A 53 11.83 4.18 15.11
CA ALA A 53 11.76 3.19 14.05
C ALA A 53 12.78 3.49 12.94
N LYS A 54 12.98 2.54 12.04
CA LYS A 54 13.76 2.75 10.80
C LYS A 54 12.81 2.78 9.62
N ALA A 55 13.01 3.69 8.66
CA ALA A 55 12.33 3.61 7.37
C ALA A 55 12.68 2.29 6.68
N ALA A 56 11.68 1.50 6.31
CA ALA A 56 11.86 0.13 5.83
C ALA A 56 12.47 0.07 4.43
N PHE A 57 12.15 1.06 3.59
CA PHE A 57 12.43 1.01 2.15
C PHE A 57 13.85 1.43 1.81
N LYS A 58 14.47 2.29 2.63
CA LYS A 58 15.79 2.83 2.34
C LYS A 58 16.85 1.75 2.37
N GLY A 59 17.43 1.47 1.20
CA GLY A 59 18.40 0.40 0.96
C GLY A 59 17.78 -0.97 0.70
N TYR A 60 16.45 -1.11 0.77
CA TYR A 60 15.77 -2.38 0.51
C TYR A 60 15.91 -2.76 -0.97
N HIS A 61 16.64 -3.86 -1.25
CA HIS A 61 17.06 -4.24 -2.60
C HIS A 61 17.73 -3.11 -3.42
N GLY A 62 18.30 -2.11 -2.74
CA GLY A 62 18.93 -0.94 -3.38
C GLY A 62 18.01 0.25 -3.62
N TYR A 63 16.76 0.25 -3.15
CA TYR A 63 15.88 1.41 -3.25
C TYR A 63 16.48 2.61 -2.50
N PRO A 64 16.53 3.82 -3.10
CA PRO A 64 17.37 4.90 -2.59
C PRO A 64 16.73 5.75 -1.48
N ALA A 65 15.40 5.70 -1.34
CA ALA A 65 14.63 6.61 -0.50
C ALA A 65 13.90 5.91 0.66
N SER A 66 13.33 6.70 1.56
CA SER A 66 12.62 6.25 2.77
C SER A 66 11.14 5.99 2.52
N ILE A 67 10.56 6.67 1.53
CA ILE A 67 9.16 6.58 1.11
C ILE A 67 9.09 6.43 -0.43
N CYS A 68 8.03 5.81 -0.92
CA CYS A 68 7.65 5.82 -2.33
C CYS A 68 6.65 6.97 -2.58
N VAL A 69 6.91 7.80 -3.58
CA VAL A 69 6.04 8.93 -3.98
C VAL A 69 5.73 8.80 -5.46
N SER A 70 4.59 8.19 -5.76
CA SER A 70 4.17 7.87 -7.13
C SER A 70 3.10 8.86 -7.59
N VAL A 71 3.40 9.66 -8.61
CA VAL A 71 2.55 10.76 -9.10
C VAL A 71 1.82 10.36 -10.37
N ASP A 72 0.52 10.68 -10.44
CA ASP A 72 -0.35 10.51 -11.62
C ASP A 72 -0.35 9.09 -12.22
N GLU A 73 0.39 8.83 -13.30
CA GLU A 73 0.47 7.53 -13.95
C GLU A 73 1.39 6.53 -13.25
N GLU A 74 2.18 6.98 -12.28
CA GLU A 74 3.07 6.14 -11.51
C GLU A 74 2.24 5.28 -10.54
N VAL A 75 2.31 3.97 -10.74
CA VAL A 75 1.53 2.96 -10.02
C VAL A 75 2.11 2.74 -8.62
N VAL A 76 3.42 2.45 -8.56
CA VAL A 76 4.17 2.18 -7.32
C VAL A 76 5.65 2.51 -7.51
N HIS A 77 6.38 2.58 -6.40
CA HIS A 77 7.84 2.73 -6.34
C HIS A 77 8.38 4.01 -7.03
N GLY A 78 7.59 5.09 -7.08
CA GLY A 78 8.06 6.40 -7.47
C GLY A 78 9.20 6.87 -6.56
N ILE A 79 10.38 7.14 -7.12
CA ILE A 79 11.53 7.60 -6.33
C ILE A 79 11.40 9.11 -6.07
N PRO A 80 11.30 9.56 -4.80
CA PRO A 80 11.25 10.98 -4.48
C PRO A 80 12.54 11.71 -4.87
N GLY A 81 12.41 12.96 -5.31
CA GLY A 81 13.51 13.81 -5.73
C GLY A 81 13.09 15.27 -5.93
N GLU A 82 13.76 15.98 -6.85
CA GLU A 82 13.51 17.42 -7.10
C GLU A 82 12.16 17.72 -7.78
N ARG A 83 11.34 16.71 -8.08
CA ARG A 83 10.01 16.90 -8.67
C ARG A 83 9.12 17.70 -7.71
N VAL A 84 8.58 18.81 -8.20
CA VAL A 84 7.61 19.66 -7.51
C VAL A 84 6.19 19.23 -7.87
N LEU A 85 5.35 18.99 -6.87
CA LEU A 85 3.94 18.66 -7.05
C LEU A 85 3.12 19.86 -7.55
N ARG A 86 2.15 19.60 -8.43
CA ARG A 86 1.29 20.61 -9.05
C ARG A 86 -0.17 20.38 -8.69
N GLU A 87 -0.92 21.47 -8.67
CA GLU A 87 -2.39 21.45 -8.57
C GLU A 87 -2.98 20.47 -9.59
N GLY A 88 -3.94 19.65 -9.16
CA GLY A 88 -4.65 18.72 -10.03
C GLY A 88 -4.01 17.34 -10.17
N GLN A 89 -2.85 17.10 -9.56
CA GLN A 89 -2.18 15.79 -9.57
C GLN A 89 -2.73 14.84 -8.50
N LEU A 90 -2.53 13.55 -8.72
CA LEU A 90 -2.65 12.52 -7.69
C LEU A 90 -1.26 12.11 -7.19
N VAL A 91 -1.15 11.80 -5.90
CA VAL A 91 0.08 11.25 -5.31
C VAL A 91 -0.25 10.07 -4.43
N SER A 92 0.28 8.91 -4.81
CA SER A 92 0.33 7.72 -3.96
C SER A 92 1.58 7.79 -3.09
N LEU A 93 1.38 7.80 -1.78
CA LEU A 93 2.40 7.73 -0.75
C LEU A 93 2.38 6.31 -0.18
N ASP A 94 3.53 5.66 -0.19
CA ASP A 94 3.70 4.31 0.32
C ASP A 94 4.92 4.31 1.25
N PHE A 95 4.71 3.87 2.50
CA PHE A 95 5.67 3.97 3.58
C PHE A 95 5.59 2.79 4.54
N GLY A 96 6.76 2.19 4.80
CA GLY A 96 6.91 1.17 5.83
C GLY A 96 7.96 1.52 6.89
N VAL A 97 7.79 0.96 8.09
CA VAL A 97 8.81 1.04 9.16
C VAL A 97 9.26 -0.34 9.61
N LEU A 98 10.51 -0.43 10.05
CA LEU A 98 11.03 -1.53 10.86
C LEU A 98 11.13 -1.08 12.32
N TYR A 99 10.28 -1.65 13.18
CA TYR A 99 10.21 -1.37 14.60
C TYR A 99 10.35 -2.65 15.43
N ASN A 100 11.32 -2.69 16.34
CA ASN A 100 11.61 -3.85 17.19
C ASN A 100 11.67 -5.21 16.45
N GLY A 101 12.20 -5.20 15.22
CA GLY A 101 12.35 -6.39 14.38
C GLY A 101 11.12 -6.80 13.58
N TYR A 102 10.06 -5.99 13.56
CA TYR A 102 8.85 -6.20 12.77
C TYR A 102 8.57 -5.03 11.85
N TYR A 103 8.04 -5.36 10.67
CA TYR A 103 7.62 -4.41 9.66
C TYR A 103 6.14 -4.03 9.86
N GLY A 104 5.84 -2.76 9.59
CA GLY A 104 4.49 -2.28 9.34
C GLY A 104 4.50 -1.49 8.03
N ASP A 105 3.50 -1.70 7.19
CA ASP A 105 3.44 -1.18 5.82
C ASP A 105 2.05 -0.68 5.43
N SER A 106 2.02 0.44 4.71
CA SER A 106 0.78 1.09 4.31
C SER A 106 1.02 2.14 3.21
N ALA A 107 0.00 2.29 2.37
CA ALA A 107 -0.04 3.26 1.30
C ALA A 107 -1.39 3.96 1.22
N ILE A 108 -1.38 5.21 0.77
CA ILE A 108 -2.59 6.00 0.48
C ILE A 108 -2.38 6.88 -0.75
N THR A 109 -3.44 7.08 -1.53
CA THR A 109 -3.45 8.09 -2.60
C THR A 109 -4.20 9.33 -2.15
N VAL A 110 -3.57 10.49 -2.30
CA VAL A 110 -4.15 11.80 -1.96
C VAL A 110 -4.12 12.77 -3.13
N PRO A 111 -5.11 13.68 -3.23
CA PRO A 111 -5.11 14.74 -4.23
C PRO A 111 -4.12 15.86 -3.89
N VAL A 112 -3.51 16.46 -4.91
CA VAL A 112 -2.74 17.70 -4.78
C VAL A 112 -3.64 18.88 -5.11
N GLY A 113 -4.22 19.49 -4.08
CA GLY A 113 -5.23 20.54 -4.26
C GLY A 113 -6.55 19.98 -4.82
N GLU A 114 -7.19 20.71 -5.73
CA GLU A 114 -8.39 20.25 -6.42
C GLU A 114 -8.03 19.41 -7.66
N VAL A 115 -8.61 18.20 -7.72
CA VAL A 115 -8.40 17.24 -8.82
C VAL A 115 -9.70 16.96 -9.57
N SER A 116 -9.60 16.31 -10.73
CA SER A 116 -10.75 15.97 -11.57
C SER A 116 -11.73 15.01 -10.87
N ASP A 117 -12.97 14.97 -11.34
CA ASP A 117 -13.98 14.02 -10.82
C ASP A 117 -13.56 12.56 -11.06
N GLU A 118 -12.86 12.28 -12.17
CA GLU A 118 -12.29 10.95 -12.45
C GLU A 118 -11.23 10.57 -11.41
N ALA A 119 -10.34 11.51 -11.05
CA ALA A 119 -9.32 11.31 -10.03
C ALA A 119 -9.94 11.09 -8.64
N LYS A 120 -10.97 11.88 -8.28
CA LYS A 120 -11.75 11.69 -7.03
C LYS A 120 -12.40 10.30 -7.00
N ARG A 121 -12.98 9.87 -8.11
CA ARG A 121 -13.62 8.56 -8.24
C ARG A 121 -12.61 7.42 -8.19
N LEU A 122 -11.43 7.58 -8.80
CA LEU A 122 -10.34 6.61 -8.76
C LEU A 122 -9.89 6.38 -7.31
N ILE A 123 -9.57 7.44 -6.57
CA ILE A 123 -9.20 7.36 -5.15
C ILE A 123 -10.25 6.57 -4.35
N GLU A 124 -11.52 6.96 -4.49
CA GLU A 124 -12.61 6.36 -3.71
C GLU A 124 -12.79 4.88 -4.06
N VAL A 125 -12.76 4.52 -5.34
CA VAL A 125 -12.92 3.12 -5.74
C VAL A 125 -11.76 2.27 -5.24
N THR A 126 -10.51 2.75 -5.32
CA THR A 126 -9.35 2.01 -4.81
C THR A 126 -9.43 1.80 -3.30
N ARG A 127 -9.79 2.85 -2.55
CA ARG A 127 -9.96 2.78 -1.09
C ARG A 127 -11.08 1.78 -0.71
N THR A 128 -12.24 1.87 -1.33
CA THR A 128 -13.34 0.93 -1.05
C THR A 128 -13.03 -0.49 -1.53
N ALA A 129 -12.24 -0.66 -2.59
CA ALA A 129 -11.79 -1.98 -3.03
C ALA A 129 -10.94 -2.66 -1.94
N LEU A 130 -10.00 -1.91 -1.35
CA LEU A 130 -9.20 -2.38 -0.22
C LEU A 130 -10.11 -2.84 0.93
N GLU A 131 -11.04 -1.99 1.36
CA GLU A 131 -12.00 -2.30 2.44
C GLU A 131 -12.76 -3.62 2.17
N LYS A 132 -13.30 -3.77 0.95
CA LYS A 132 -14.01 -4.99 0.53
C LYS A 132 -13.12 -6.23 0.52
N GLY A 133 -11.86 -6.08 0.14
CA GLY A 133 -10.86 -7.13 0.22
C GLY A 133 -10.59 -7.55 1.66
N ILE A 134 -10.36 -6.57 2.55
CA ILE A 134 -10.11 -6.78 3.98
C ILE A 134 -11.28 -7.51 4.63
N GLU A 135 -12.53 -7.14 4.32
CA GLU A 135 -13.73 -7.85 4.82
C GLU A 135 -13.72 -9.36 4.51
N GLN A 136 -13.02 -9.80 3.47
CA GLN A 136 -12.90 -11.22 3.14
C GLN A 136 -11.75 -11.94 3.86
N ALA A 137 -10.86 -11.21 4.55
CA ALA A 137 -9.70 -11.74 5.26
C ALA A 137 -10.10 -12.43 6.60
N VAL A 138 -10.95 -13.44 6.50
CA VAL A 138 -11.56 -14.15 7.64
C VAL A 138 -11.00 -15.57 7.74
N VAL A 139 -10.76 -16.04 8.97
CA VAL A 139 -10.28 -17.41 9.24
C VAL A 139 -11.12 -18.46 8.50
N GLY A 140 -10.46 -19.40 7.84
CA GLY A 140 -11.08 -20.51 7.11
C GLY A 140 -11.39 -20.23 5.64
N ARG A 141 -11.53 -18.94 5.25
CA ARG A 141 -11.64 -18.52 3.84
C ARG A 141 -10.34 -18.75 3.09
N ARG A 142 -10.38 -18.52 1.78
CA ARG A 142 -9.22 -18.65 0.90
C ARG A 142 -8.65 -17.28 0.59
N LEU A 143 -7.33 -17.23 0.40
CA LEU A 143 -6.64 -15.99 0.07
C LEU A 143 -7.24 -15.31 -1.15
N SER A 144 -7.60 -16.05 -2.20
CA SER A 144 -8.15 -15.43 -3.40
C SER A 144 -9.58 -14.90 -3.24
N ASP A 145 -10.24 -15.14 -2.12
CA ASP A 145 -11.52 -14.48 -1.81
C ASP A 145 -11.31 -12.97 -1.59
N ILE A 146 -10.16 -12.57 -1.02
CA ILE A 146 -9.70 -11.18 -0.93
C ILE A 146 -9.50 -10.62 -2.34
N SER A 147 -8.69 -11.32 -3.14
CA SER A 147 -8.38 -10.96 -4.54
C SER A 147 -9.62 -10.77 -5.39
N HIS A 148 -10.58 -11.69 -5.29
CA HIS A 148 -11.80 -11.67 -6.07
C HIS A 148 -12.72 -10.50 -5.69
N ALA A 149 -12.82 -10.19 -4.39
CA ALA A 149 -13.63 -9.06 -3.92
C ALA A 149 -13.08 -7.72 -4.41
N ILE A 150 -11.76 -7.53 -4.37
CA ILE A 150 -11.07 -6.35 -4.89
C ILE A 150 -11.36 -6.20 -6.39
N GLN A 151 -11.02 -7.21 -7.20
CA GLN A 151 -11.19 -7.15 -8.66
C GLN A 151 -12.63 -6.91 -9.07
N THR A 152 -13.58 -7.65 -8.46
CA THR A 152 -14.99 -7.53 -8.82
C THR A 152 -15.50 -6.11 -8.59
N TYR A 153 -15.10 -5.47 -7.48
CA TYR A 153 -15.52 -4.11 -7.20
C TYR A 153 -14.87 -3.08 -8.13
N VAL A 154 -13.57 -3.21 -8.37
CA VAL A 154 -12.82 -2.29 -9.26
C VAL A 154 -13.37 -2.36 -10.70
N GLU A 155 -13.49 -3.56 -11.26
CA GLU A 155 -13.94 -3.75 -12.64
C GLU A 155 -15.41 -3.38 -12.83
N ALA A 156 -16.27 -3.61 -11.82
CA ALA A 156 -17.67 -3.14 -11.85
C ALA A 156 -17.79 -1.61 -11.86
N ASN A 157 -16.75 -0.91 -11.42
CA ASN A 157 -16.65 0.54 -11.47
C ASN A 157 -15.90 1.04 -12.73
N GLY A 158 -15.56 0.16 -13.68
CA GLY A 158 -14.95 0.57 -14.94
C GLY A 158 -13.48 1.00 -14.83
N PHE A 159 -12.78 0.52 -13.80
CA PHE A 159 -11.33 0.67 -13.65
C PHE A 159 -10.64 -0.71 -13.77
N ALA A 160 -9.31 -0.72 -13.84
CA ALA A 160 -8.52 -1.93 -14.03
C ALA A 160 -7.59 -2.19 -12.84
N VAL A 161 -7.45 -3.46 -12.44
CA VAL A 161 -6.51 -3.88 -11.38
C VAL A 161 -5.18 -4.30 -12.00
N VAL A 162 -4.08 -3.73 -11.50
CA VAL A 162 -2.70 -4.12 -11.88
C VAL A 162 -2.43 -5.59 -11.55
N ARG A 163 -1.72 -6.29 -12.44
CA ARG A 163 -1.51 -7.75 -12.32
C ARG A 163 -0.08 -8.18 -12.07
N ASP A 164 0.87 -7.29 -12.32
CA ASP A 164 2.32 -7.55 -12.20
C ASP A 164 2.82 -7.36 -10.76
N TYR A 165 2.06 -6.61 -9.95
CA TYR A 165 2.34 -6.31 -8.54
C TYR A 165 1.18 -6.79 -7.66
N VAL A 166 1.53 -7.30 -6.48
CA VAL A 166 0.61 -8.00 -5.59
C VAL A 166 1.03 -7.74 -4.15
N GLY A 167 0.06 -7.84 -3.23
CA GLY A 167 0.36 -7.83 -1.81
C GLY A 167 1.18 -9.02 -1.34
N HIS A 168 1.47 -9.03 -0.06
CA HIS A 168 2.40 -10.01 0.50
C HIS A 168 2.07 -10.38 1.95
N GLY A 169 2.63 -11.49 2.41
CA GLY A 169 2.77 -11.68 3.85
C GLY A 169 3.74 -10.63 4.40
N ILE A 170 3.55 -10.21 5.64
CA ILE A 170 4.44 -9.23 6.28
C ILE A 170 4.70 -9.62 7.72
N GLY A 171 5.88 -9.33 8.25
CA GLY A 171 6.22 -9.70 9.63
C GLY A 171 7.64 -9.32 10.01
N ARG A 172 8.51 -10.31 10.16
CA ARG A 172 9.95 -10.06 10.43
C ARG A 172 10.72 -9.75 9.16
N GLN A 173 10.15 -10.08 8.01
CA GLN A 173 10.62 -9.62 6.71
C GLN A 173 9.57 -8.70 6.10
N MET A 174 10.04 -7.75 5.28
CA MET A 174 9.20 -6.82 4.54
C MET A 174 8.19 -7.60 3.69
N HIS A 175 8.71 -8.48 2.83
CA HIS A 175 7.94 -9.39 2.00
C HIS A 175 8.10 -10.84 2.49
N GLU A 176 7.03 -11.44 2.99
CA GLU A 176 6.89 -12.84 3.36
C GLU A 176 5.86 -13.55 2.46
N ALA A 177 5.82 -14.88 2.52
CA ALA A 177 4.73 -15.63 1.90
C ALA A 177 3.43 -15.48 2.71
N PRO A 178 2.25 -15.52 2.06
CA PRO A 178 2.04 -15.72 0.62
C PRO A 178 1.99 -14.40 -0.17
N PRO A 179 2.23 -14.41 -1.49
CA PRO A 179 1.76 -13.31 -2.33
C PRO A 179 0.24 -13.20 -2.27
N VAL A 180 -0.28 -11.98 -2.33
CA VAL A 180 -1.71 -11.62 -2.21
C VAL A 180 -2.14 -10.87 -3.47
N PRO A 181 -2.51 -11.57 -4.56
CA PRO A 181 -3.00 -10.89 -5.75
C PRO A 181 -4.23 -10.05 -5.47
N ASN A 182 -4.40 -8.95 -6.22
CA ASN A 182 -5.61 -8.13 -6.19
C ASN A 182 -6.67 -8.57 -7.21
N PHE A 183 -6.42 -9.72 -7.86
CA PHE A 183 -7.21 -10.27 -8.96
C PHE A 183 -7.28 -11.80 -8.90
N GLY A 184 -8.31 -12.37 -9.51
CA GLY A 184 -8.48 -13.80 -9.69
C GLY A 184 -9.86 -14.33 -9.33
N LEU A 185 -10.03 -15.63 -9.54
CA LEU A 185 -11.22 -16.37 -9.14
C LEU A 185 -11.22 -16.64 -7.63
N PRO A 186 -12.39 -16.69 -6.98
CA PRO A 186 -12.49 -17.02 -5.56
C PRO A 186 -12.16 -18.50 -5.29
N ASP A 187 -12.05 -18.86 -4.01
CA ASP A 187 -11.79 -20.22 -3.51
C ASP A 187 -10.49 -20.88 -4.07
N ARG A 188 -9.39 -20.11 -4.12
CA ARG A 188 -8.05 -20.57 -4.53
C ARG A 188 -6.98 -20.14 -3.53
N GLY A 189 -5.83 -20.82 -3.60
CA GLY A 189 -4.68 -20.51 -2.76
C GLY A 189 -4.80 -21.02 -1.32
N PRO A 190 -3.93 -20.55 -0.40
CA PRO A 190 -3.91 -21.00 0.97
C PRO A 190 -5.19 -20.64 1.71
N ARG A 191 -5.54 -21.45 2.72
CA ARG A 191 -6.58 -21.08 3.68
C ARG A 191 -6.02 -20.05 4.65
N LEU A 192 -6.80 -19.01 4.89
CA LEU A 192 -6.52 -18.00 5.89
C LEU A 192 -6.62 -18.60 7.28
N LYS A 193 -5.64 -18.31 8.12
CA LYS A 193 -5.55 -18.81 9.50
C LYS A 193 -5.25 -17.66 10.43
N GLU A 194 -5.69 -17.82 11.67
CA GLU A 194 -5.35 -16.92 12.76
C GLU A 194 -3.84 -16.73 12.87
N GLY A 195 -3.42 -15.49 13.10
CA GLY A 195 -2.02 -15.08 13.18
C GLY A 195 -1.34 -14.86 11.81
N MET A 196 -2.03 -15.06 10.69
CA MET A 196 -1.52 -14.58 9.41
C MET A 196 -1.57 -13.05 9.38
N THR A 197 -0.54 -12.42 8.82
CA THR A 197 -0.44 -10.98 8.63
C THR A 197 -0.12 -10.69 7.18
N LEU A 198 -0.94 -9.86 6.54
CA LEU A 198 -0.91 -9.59 5.11
C LEU A 198 -0.88 -8.08 4.86
N ALA A 199 -0.02 -7.63 3.96
CA ALA A 199 -0.16 -6.39 3.22
C ALA A 199 -1.18 -6.63 2.11
N ILE A 200 -2.33 -5.96 2.18
CA ILE A 200 -3.36 -5.98 1.13
C ILE A 200 -3.32 -4.61 0.46
N GLU A 201 -2.95 -4.59 -0.81
CA GLU A 201 -2.49 -3.39 -1.50
C GLU A 201 -3.04 -3.28 -2.94
N PRO A 202 -4.32 -2.95 -3.15
CA PRO A 202 -4.82 -2.73 -4.51
C PRO A 202 -4.15 -1.52 -5.18
N MET A 203 -3.53 -1.77 -6.33
CA MET A 203 -3.21 -0.73 -7.32
C MET A 203 -4.23 -0.78 -8.46
N VAL A 204 -4.86 0.37 -8.72
CA VAL A 204 -5.97 0.50 -9.65
C VAL A 204 -5.67 1.61 -10.65
N ASN A 205 -5.78 1.24 -11.93
CA ASN A 205 -5.55 2.12 -13.07
C ASN A 205 -6.89 2.55 -13.70
N VAL A 206 -6.92 3.73 -14.31
CA VAL A 206 -8.12 4.22 -15.01
C VAL A 206 -8.53 3.32 -16.18
N SER A 207 -7.59 2.81 -16.97
CA SER A 207 -7.88 2.23 -18.29
C SER A 207 -7.37 0.77 -18.43
N THR A 208 -6.05 0.55 -18.52
CA THR A 208 -5.46 -0.79 -18.66
C THR A 208 -4.82 -1.28 -17.37
N TRP A 209 -4.77 -2.61 -17.18
CA TRP A 209 -4.01 -3.23 -16.09
C TRP A 209 -2.51 -3.31 -16.37
N GLU A 210 -2.11 -3.12 -17.63
CA GLU A 210 -0.72 -3.24 -18.07
C GLU A 210 0.14 -2.10 -17.52
N VAL A 211 1.35 -2.47 -17.07
CA VAL A 211 2.34 -1.54 -16.54
C VAL A 211 3.70 -1.76 -17.20
N GLU A 212 4.59 -0.78 -17.06
CA GLU A 212 6.00 -0.91 -17.42
C GLU A 212 6.90 -0.26 -16.37
N VAL A 213 8.15 -0.70 -16.30
CA VAL A 213 9.15 -0.15 -15.36
C VAL A 213 10.00 0.88 -16.08
N LEU A 214 10.19 2.04 -15.48
CA LEU A 214 11.04 3.11 -16.01
C LEU A 214 12.52 2.75 -15.96
N ALA A 215 13.34 3.55 -16.64
CA ALA A 215 14.78 3.33 -16.77
C ALA A 215 15.56 3.43 -15.44
N ASP A 216 14.96 4.01 -14.40
CA ASP A 216 15.52 4.00 -13.03
C ASP A 216 15.46 2.61 -12.37
N GLY A 217 14.73 1.66 -12.96
CA GLY A 217 14.62 0.27 -12.51
C GLY A 217 13.64 0.06 -11.35
N TRP A 218 12.92 1.10 -10.93
CA TRP A 218 12.02 1.06 -9.79
C TRP A 218 10.62 1.53 -10.14
N THR A 219 10.50 2.73 -10.69
CA THR A 219 9.22 3.40 -10.86
C THR A 219 8.38 2.67 -11.88
N VAL A 220 7.20 2.24 -11.46
CA VAL A 220 6.23 1.51 -12.27
C VAL A 220 5.19 2.49 -12.75
N VAL A 221 4.87 2.45 -14.04
CA VAL A 221 3.89 3.36 -14.65
C VAL A 221 2.84 2.57 -15.42
N THR A 222 1.63 3.12 -15.52
CA THR A 222 0.63 2.59 -16.44
C THR A 222 1.15 2.65 -17.88
N LYS A 223 0.92 1.60 -18.65
CA LYS A 223 1.45 1.50 -20.03
C LYS A 223 0.82 2.54 -20.97
N ASP A 224 -0.41 2.95 -20.69
CA ASP A 224 -1.13 3.97 -21.44
C ASP A 224 -1.00 5.39 -20.85
N ARG A 225 -0.23 5.55 -19.76
CA ARG A 225 -0.01 6.82 -19.05
C ARG A 225 -1.27 7.44 -18.44
N SER A 226 -2.30 6.64 -18.22
CA SER A 226 -3.48 7.05 -17.45
C SER A 226 -3.18 7.04 -15.95
N LEU A 227 -4.02 7.72 -15.16
CA LEU A 227 -3.88 7.79 -13.71
C LEU A 227 -3.93 6.40 -13.05
N SER A 228 -3.20 6.28 -11.95
CA SER A 228 -3.23 5.16 -11.02
C SER A 228 -3.45 5.64 -9.58
N ALA A 229 -4.02 4.78 -8.75
CA ALA A 229 -4.11 4.98 -7.31
C ALA A 229 -3.72 3.69 -6.58
N HIS A 230 -3.05 3.85 -5.45
CA HIS A 230 -2.60 2.79 -4.57
C HIS A 230 -3.09 3.05 -3.14
N PHE A 231 -3.69 2.03 -2.52
CA PHE A 231 -4.01 2.00 -1.10
C PHE A 231 -3.55 0.68 -0.52
N GLU A 232 -3.09 0.69 0.73
CA GLU A 232 -2.66 -0.51 1.42
C GLU A 232 -2.90 -0.44 2.92
N HIS A 233 -3.26 -1.60 3.48
CA HIS A 233 -3.09 -1.85 4.90
C HIS A 233 -2.35 -3.16 5.20
N THR A 234 -1.50 -3.11 6.23
CA THR A 234 -1.11 -4.30 7.00
C THR A 234 -2.29 -4.77 7.87
N VAL A 235 -2.73 -6.01 7.66
CA VAL A 235 -3.88 -6.64 8.32
C VAL A 235 -3.48 -7.93 9.02
N ALA A 236 -3.87 -8.08 10.28
CA ALA A 236 -3.81 -9.34 11.01
C ALA A 236 -5.12 -10.10 10.89
N ILE A 237 -5.05 -11.39 10.59
CA ILE A 237 -6.22 -12.27 10.56
C ILE A 237 -6.36 -12.90 11.94
N LEU A 238 -7.45 -12.60 12.64
CA LEU A 238 -7.73 -13.08 14.00
C LEU A 238 -9.00 -13.92 14.06
N ASP A 239 -9.17 -14.65 15.16
CA ASP A 239 -10.47 -15.24 15.50
C ASP A 239 -11.47 -14.12 15.84
N GLY A 240 -12.53 -13.99 15.04
CA GLY A 240 -13.50 -12.90 15.12
C GLY A 240 -13.43 -11.86 14.00
N GLY A 241 -12.36 -11.85 13.18
CA GLY A 241 -12.27 -11.00 11.99
C GLY A 241 -10.88 -10.44 11.73
N PRO A 242 -10.69 -9.71 10.61
CA PRO A 242 -9.46 -8.99 10.33
C PRO A 242 -9.28 -7.78 11.26
N GLU A 243 -8.07 -7.55 11.73
CA GLU A 243 -7.65 -6.34 12.44
C GLU A 243 -6.71 -5.53 11.54
N ILE A 244 -7.05 -4.27 11.27
CA ILE A 244 -6.19 -3.36 10.50
C ILE A 244 -5.14 -2.77 11.45
N LEU A 245 -3.87 -3.13 11.27
CA LEU A 245 -2.78 -2.70 12.17
C LEU A 245 -2.28 -1.29 11.85
N THR A 246 -2.62 -0.77 10.68
CA THR A 246 -2.15 0.51 10.11
C THR A 246 -3.29 1.52 9.98
N LEU A 247 -4.32 1.39 10.81
CA LEU A 247 -5.40 2.37 10.90
C LEU A 247 -5.00 3.49 11.86
N MET A 248 -5.30 4.74 11.49
CA MET A 248 -5.21 5.88 12.41
C MET A 248 -6.32 5.76 13.47
N GLU A 249 -5.95 5.85 14.75
CA GLU A 249 -6.90 5.93 15.87
C GLU A 249 -7.66 7.26 15.91
#